data_AF-A0A016S981-F1
#
_entry.id   AF-A0A016S981-F1
#
_cell.length_a   1.000
_cell.length_b   1.000
_cell.length_c   1.000
_cell.angle_alpha   90.00
_cell.angle_beta   90.00
_cell.angle_gamma   90.00
#
_symmetry.space_group_name_H-M   'P 1'
#
loop_
_entity.id
_entity.type
_entity.pdbx_description
1 polymer ?
#
loop_
_entity_poly.entity_id
_entity_poly.type
_entity_poly.pdbx_seq_one_letter_code
_entity_poly.pdbx_strand_id
1 'polypeptide(L)'
;MSKLDVAAIAATVQEFYHTNNAERRKQLDEELCQFKNRFPCDDTVAACILLMGLRYPANVQYFGAISLYETIRQRYEECVANITLMELLKSFLIENLTSSAHIQLQSITNKLSSALAILSLYCMPDIWPDPVATLTNIWAAQPELLLRVLAEIAAEFSNIRMPLTQRSKLKTELHRTSERAA
;
A
#
# COMPACT_ATOMS: atom_id res chain seq x y z
N MET A 1 -2.77 -10.21 24.33
CA MET A 1 -2.01 -9.77 23.15
C MET A 1 -1.28 -8.49 23.53
N SER A 2 0.03 -8.40 23.31
CA SER A 2 0.78 -7.15 23.57
C SER A 2 0.31 -6.08 22.60
N LYS A 3 -0.09 -4.92 23.11
CA LYS A 3 -0.47 -3.76 22.30
C LYS A 3 0.68 -3.40 21.35
N LEU A 4 0.38 -3.20 20.07
CA LEU A 4 1.36 -2.79 19.08
C LEU A 4 1.94 -1.41 19.47
N ASP A 5 3.26 -1.32 19.60
CA ASP A 5 3.97 -0.08 19.89
C ASP A 5 4.70 0.42 18.63
N VAL A 6 4.12 1.44 17.99
CA VAL A 6 4.66 2.06 16.78
C VAL A 6 6.01 2.74 17.05
N ALA A 7 6.21 3.30 18.24
CA ALA A 7 7.47 3.96 18.58
C ALA A 7 8.60 2.95 18.73
N ALA A 8 8.32 1.78 19.31
CA ALA A 8 9.27 0.67 19.37
C ALA A 8 9.66 0.19 17.97
N ILE A 9 8.69 0.01 17.05
CA ILE A 9 8.98 -0.39 15.66
C ILE A 9 9.85 0.65 14.96
N ALA A 10 9.51 1.93 15.09
CA ALA A 10 10.31 3.01 14.52
C ALA A 10 11.75 3.02 15.06
N ALA A 11 11.93 2.74 16.36
CA ALA A 11 13.25 2.62 16.97
C ALA A 11 14.03 1.41 16.41
N THR A 12 13.38 0.26 16.24
CA THR A 12 13.97 -0.94 15.61
C THR A 12 14.45 -0.64 14.18
N VAL A 13 13.63 0.03 13.37
CA VAL A 13 14.01 0.44 12.00
C VAL A 13 15.20 1.40 12.03
N GLN A 14 15.19 2.38 12.92
CA GLN A 14 16.32 3.30 13.03
C GLN A 14 17.59 2.57 13.46
N GLU A 15 17.51 1.69 14.46
CA GLU A 15 18.66 0.90 14.90
C GLU A 15 19.24 0.05 13.77
N PHE A 16 18.39 -0.57 12.94
CA PHE A 16 18.81 -1.39 11.81
C PHE A 16 19.73 -0.63 10.85
N TYR A 17 19.41 0.64 10.56
CA TYR A 17 20.21 1.48 9.66
C TYR A 17 21.45 2.11 10.31
N HIS A 18 21.55 2.14 11.64
CA HIS A 18 22.66 2.79 12.35
C HIS A 18 23.60 1.83 13.09
N THR A 19 23.19 0.60 13.35
CA THR A 19 24.03 -0.38 14.04
C THR A 19 25.22 -0.80 13.17
N ASN A 20 26.40 -0.91 13.76
CA ASN A 20 27.60 -1.45 13.10
C ASN A 20 27.80 -2.95 13.39
N ASN A 21 26.96 -3.55 14.25
CA ASN A 21 27.05 -4.95 14.61
C ASN A 21 26.22 -5.79 13.61
N ALA A 22 26.89 -6.68 12.86
CA ALA A 22 26.26 -7.51 11.84
C ALA A 22 25.26 -8.53 12.42
N GLU A 23 25.57 -9.14 13.56
CA GLU A 23 24.66 -10.07 14.27
C GLU A 23 23.40 -9.34 14.71
N ARG A 24 23.55 -8.15 15.29
CA ARG A 24 22.40 -7.32 15.71
C ARG A 24 21.57 -6.88 14.51
N ARG A 25 22.22 -6.47 13.40
CA ARG A 25 21.50 -6.10 12.17
C ARG A 25 20.67 -7.27 11.63
N LYS A 26 21.20 -8.49 11.68
CA LYS A 26 20.48 -9.70 11.27
C LYS A 26 19.26 -9.97 12.15
N GLN A 27 19.40 -9.84 13.47
CA GLN A 27 18.28 -9.99 14.41
C GLN A 27 17.18 -8.95 14.13
N LEU A 28 17.57 -7.69 13.93
CA LEU A 28 16.64 -6.61 13.58
C LEU A 28 15.93 -6.88 12.24
N ASP A 29 16.63 -7.39 11.24
CA ASP A 29 16.03 -7.79 9.95
C ASP A 29 14.96 -8.86 10.13
N GLU A 30 15.25 -9.91 10.90
CA GLU A 30 14.32 -10.98 11.21
C GLU A 30 13.07 -10.46 11.95
N GLU A 31 13.26 -9.57 12.94
CA GLU A 31 12.17 -8.92 13.67
C GLU A 31 11.28 -8.07 12.75
N LEU A 32 11.90 -7.24 11.90
CA LEU A 32 11.19 -6.34 10.97
C LEU A 32 10.48 -7.12 9.86
N CYS A 33 11.05 -8.21 9.37
CA CYS A 33 10.41 -9.08 8.38
C CYS A 33 9.16 -9.80 8.93
N GLN A 34 9.13 -10.09 10.24
CA GLN A 34 7.99 -10.73 10.90
C GLN A 34 6.85 -9.74 11.23
N PHE A 35 7.11 -8.43 11.22
CA PHE A 35 6.14 -7.38 11.58
C PHE A 35 4.76 -7.57 10.94
N LYS A 36 4.71 -7.78 9.61
CA LYS A 36 3.46 -7.89 8.83
C LYS A 36 2.57 -9.09 9.18
N ASN A 37 3.16 -10.12 9.80
CA ASN A 37 2.46 -11.37 10.16
C ASN A 37 2.24 -11.51 11.67
N ARG A 38 2.83 -10.63 12.49
CA ARG A 38 2.81 -10.75 13.95
C ARG A 38 1.54 -10.19 14.59
N PHE A 39 0.86 -9.28 13.91
CA PHE A 39 -0.30 -8.54 14.44
C PHE A 39 -1.55 -8.72 13.57
N PRO A 40 -2.75 -8.48 14.12
CA PRO A 40 -3.99 -8.37 13.33
C PRO A 40 -3.85 -7.39 12.14
N CYS A 41 -4.59 -7.63 11.05
CA CYS A 41 -4.40 -6.90 9.81
C CYS A 41 -4.67 -5.40 9.95
N ASP A 42 -5.72 -5.06 10.68
CA ASP A 42 -6.11 -3.69 11.04
C ASP A 42 -5.04 -2.99 11.88
N ASP A 43 -4.51 -3.67 12.91
CA ASP A 43 -3.40 -3.16 13.73
C ASP A 43 -2.13 -2.92 12.88
N THR A 44 -1.78 -3.86 11.99
CA THR A 44 -0.63 -3.73 11.08
C THR A 44 -0.82 -2.56 10.13
N VAL A 45 -1.99 -2.40 9.51
CA VAL A 45 -2.30 -1.27 8.61
C VAL A 45 -2.22 0.05 9.36
N ALA A 46 -2.86 0.17 10.52
CA ALA A 46 -2.82 1.37 11.34
C ALA A 46 -1.38 1.74 11.73
N ALA A 47 -0.57 0.75 12.11
CA ALA A 47 0.84 0.95 12.40
C ALA A 47 1.62 1.48 11.18
N CYS A 48 1.41 0.91 9.99
CA CYS A 48 2.07 1.36 8.77
C CYS A 48 1.73 2.82 8.44
N ILE A 49 0.45 3.20 8.56
CA ILE A 49 -0.01 4.58 8.39
C ILE A 49 0.69 5.52 9.38
N LEU A 50 0.75 5.13 10.65
CA LEU A 50 1.40 5.94 11.69
C LEU A 50 2.91 6.08 11.48
N LEU A 51 3.60 5.04 10.98
CA LEU A 51 5.04 5.07 10.66
C LEU A 51 5.36 6.05 9.52
N MET A 52 4.40 6.32 8.64
CA MET A 52 4.54 7.31 7.57
C MET A 52 4.28 8.76 8.02
N GLY A 53 3.99 8.99 9.30
CA GLY A 53 3.81 10.33 9.84
C GLY A 53 5.08 11.19 9.75
N LEU A 54 4.90 12.50 9.56
CA LEU A 54 5.98 13.48 9.39
C LEU A 54 7.01 13.53 10.54
N ARG A 55 6.64 13.03 11.73
CA ARG A 55 7.54 12.95 12.89
C ARG A 55 8.67 11.93 12.72
N TYR A 56 8.52 10.98 11.81
CA TYR A 56 9.48 9.92 11.60
C TYR A 56 10.41 10.22 10.42
N PRO A 57 11.68 9.77 10.47
CA PRO A 57 12.61 9.95 9.37
C PRO A 57 12.24 9.10 8.14
N ALA A 58 12.78 9.49 6.99
CA ALA A 58 12.54 8.90 5.68
C ALA A 58 12.63 7.37 5.62
N ASN A 59 13.62 6.76 6.28
CA ASN A 59 13.81 5.31 6.32
C ASN A 59 12.66 4.59 7.06
N VAL A 60 12.13 5.19 8.12
CA VAL A 60 10.97 4.67 8.87
C VAL A 60 9.69 4.85 8.05
N GLN A 61 9.51 6.01 7.42
CA GLN A 61 8.36 6.25 6.54
C GLN A 61 8.36 5.26 5.36
N TYR A 62 9.52 5.03 4.74
CA TYR A 62 9.67 4.04 3.68
C TYR A 62 9.37 2.62 4.16
N PHE A 63 9.82 2.24 5.37
CA PHE A 63 9.44 0.97 5.98
C PHE A 63 7.92 0.84 6.18
N GLY A 64 7.24 1.90 6.60
CA GLY A 64 5.78 1.95 6.68
C GLY A 64 5.12 1.73 5.31
N ALA A 65 5.60 2.42 4.27
CA ALA A 65 5.05 2.33 2.91
C ALA A 65 5.24 0.93 2.29
N ILE A 66 6.43 0.34 2.40
CA ILE A 66 6.68 -1.01 1.87
C ILE A 66 5.91 -2.06 2.66
N SER A 67 5.83 -1.94 3.99
CA SER A 67 5.06 -2.88 4.83
C SER A 67 3.57 -2.80 4.54
N LEU A 68 3.03 -1.60 4.28
CA LEU A 68 1.63 -1.43 3.88
C LEU A 68 1.35 -2.13 2.56
N TYR A 69 2.18 -1.89 1.53
CA TYR A 69 2.07 -2.55 0.23
C TYR A 69 2.09 -4.07 0.37
N GLU A 70 3.04 -4.62 1.13
CA GLU A 70 3.14 -6.06 1.35
C GLU A 70 1.94 -6.62 2.11
N THR A 71 1.43 -5.89 3.10
CA THR A 71 0.24 -6.29 3.88
C THR A 71 -0.98 -6.39 2.96
N ILE A 72 -1.24 -5.37 2.13
CA ILE A 72 -2.34 -5.41 1.14
C ILE A 72 -2.12 -6.57 0.16
N ARG A 73 -0.88 -6.77 -0.31
CA ARG A 73 -0.58 -7.83 -1.27
C ARG A 73 -0.76 -9.24 -0.72
N GLN A 74 -0.35 -9.49 0.52
CA GLN A 74 -0.30 -10.82 1.13
C GLN A 74 -1.57 -11.18 1.88
N ARG A 75 -2.22 -10.20 2.50
CA ARG A 75 -3.40 -10.35 3.36
C ARG A 75 -4.63 -9.68 2.75
N TYR A 76 -4.69 -9.66 1.41
CA TYR A 76 -5.73 -8.93 0.67
C TYR A 76 -7.15 -9.32 1.10
N GLU A 77 -7.40 -10.61 1.35
CA GLU A 77 -8.70 -11.12 1.79
C GLU A 77 -9.16 -10.48 3.11
N GLU A 78 -8.25 -10.29 4.07
CA GLU A 78 -8.53 -9.61 5.34
C GLU A 78 -8.80 -8.12 5.12
N CYS A 79 -8.00 -7.47 4.26
CA CYS A 79 -8.17 -6.05 3.92
C CYS A 79 -9.52 -5.77 3.24
N VAL A 80 -9.93 -6.62 2.29
CA VAL A 80 -11.15 -6.40 1.49
C VAL A 80 -12.42 -6.90 2.19
N ALA A 81 -12.33 -7.91 3.05
CA ALA A 81 -13.48 -8.40 3.82
C ALA A 81 -13.96 -7.41 4.87
N ASN A 82 -13.08 -6.53 5.38
CA ASN A 82 -13.43 -5.47 6.32
C ASN A 82 -13.61 -4.13 5.58
N ILE A 83 -14.86 -3.76 5.32
CA ILE A 83 -15.20 -2.53 4.58
C ILE A 83 -14.62 -1.27 5.24
N THR A 84 -14.64 -1.19 6.58
CA THR A 84 -14.08 -0.04 7.31
C THR A 84 -12.57 0.08 7.09
N LEU A 85 -11.85 -1.04 7.12
CA LEU A 85 -10.41 -1.07 6.84
C LEU A 85 -10.11 -0.73 5.39
N MET A 86 -10.91 -1.26 4.45
CA MET A 86 -10.77 -1.00 3.02
C MET A 86 -10.98 0.50 2.71
N GLU A 87 -12.02 1.13 3.24
CA GLU A 87 -12.26 2.57 3.07
C GLU A 87 -11.15 3.41 3.70
N LEU A 88 -10.64 3.02 4.88
CA LEU A 88 -9.50 3.68 5.50
C LEU A 88 -8.26 3.63 4.60
N LEU A 89 -7.93 2.45 4.07
CA LEU A 89 -6.80 2.26 3.15
C LEU A 89 -6.96 3.11 1.88
N LYS A 90 -8.14 3.06 1.25
CA LYS A 90 -8.45 3.81 0.04
C LYS A 90 -8.30 5.32 0.27
N SER A 91 -8.94 5.86 1.30
CA SER A 91 -8.88 7.30 1.61
C SER A 91 -7.46 7.73 1.96
N PHE A 92 -6.76 6.98 2.82
CA PHE A 92 -5.38 7.29 3.17
C PHE A 92 -4.45 7.34 1.94
N LEU A 93 -4.51 6.33 1.07
CA LEU A 93 -3.64 6.25 -0.10
C LEU A 93 -3.91 7.40 -1.08
N ILE A 94 -5.19 7.70 -1.33
CA ILE A 94 -5.58 8.81 -2.22
C ILE A 94 -5.16 10.15 -1.61
N GLU A 95 -5.48 10.41 -0.34
CA GLU A 95 -5.16 11.68 0.32
C GLU A 95 -3.65 11.92 0.43
N ASN A 96 -2.89 10.89 0.79
CA ASN A 96 -1.43 10.98 0.91
C ASN A 96 -0.79 11.28 -0.45
N LEU A 97 -1.16 10.53 -1.49
CA LEU A 97 -0.65 10.78 -2.84
C LEU A 97 -1.05 12.17 -3.35
N THR A 98 -2.29 12.59 -3.14
CA THR A 98 -2.78 13.92 -3.57
C THR A 98 -2.03 15.05 -2.88
N SER A 99 -1.74 14.91 -1.58
CA SER A 99 -1.19 15.99 -0.77
C SER A 99 0.33 16.01 -0.73
N SER A 100 0.99 14.85 -0.91
CA SER A 100 2.41 14.68 -0.58
C SER A 100 3.27 14.15 -1.72
N ALA A 101 2.70 13.73 -2.86
CA ALA A 101 3.49 13.12 -3.94
C ALA A 101 4.64 13.99 -4.49
N HIS A 102 4.52 15.32 -4.42
CA HIS A 102 5.55 16.26 -4.90
C HIS A 102 6.62 16.63 -3.85
N ILE A 103 6.38 16.33 -2.57
CA ILE A 103 7.26 16.73 -1.46
C ILE A 103 7.92 15.54 -0.77
N GLN A 104 7.29 14.37 -0.78
CA GLN A 104 7.83 13.17 -0.16
C GLN A 104 8.84 12.48 -1.07
N LEU A 105 9.64 11.58 -0.50
CA LEU A 105 10.61 10.82 -1.27
C LEU A 105 9.94 9.99 -2.37
N GLN A 106 10.54 9.99 -3.55
CA GLN A 106 10.01 9.25 -4.71
C GLN A 106 9.85 7.76 -4.42
N SER A 107 10.72 7.16 -3.60
CA SER A 107 10.61 5.76 -3.18
C SER A 107 9.32 5.47 -2.39
N ILE A 108 8.89 6.41 -1.54
CA ILE A 108 7.64 6.33 -0.79
C ILE A 108 6.46 6.51 -1.76
N THR A 109 6.48 7.56 -2.59
CA THR A 109 5.44 7.82 -3.59
C THR A 109 5.23 6.62 -4.52
N ASN A 110 6.31 5.99 -4.99
CA ASN A 110 6.23 4.80 -5.84
C ASN A 110 5.55 3.66 -5.10
N LYS A 111 5.94 3.37 -3.85
CA LYS A 111 5.34 2.28 -3.07
C LYS A 111 3.87 2.52 -2.73
N LEU A 112 3.47 3.75 -2.45
CA LEU A 112 2.07 4.10 -2.23
C LEU A 112 1.24 4.03 -3.52
N SER A 113 1.84 4.38 -4.67
CA SER A 113 1.21 4.21 -5.97
C SER A 113 0.94 2.73 -6.27
N SER A 114 1.94 1.85 -6.06
CA SER A 114 1.77 0.40 -6.20
C SER A 114 0.76 -0.17 -5.19
N ALA A 115 0.71 0.36 -3.97
CA ALA A 115 -0.25 -0.04 -2.94
C ALA A 115 -1.70 0.32 -3.33
N LEU A 116 -1.93 1.51 -3.86
CA LEU A 116 -3.26 1.91 -4.37
C LEU A 116 -3.65 1.11 -5.60
N ALA A 117 -2.71 0.86 -6.50
CA ALA A 117 -2.93 0.06 -7.69
C ALA A 117 -3.37 -1.37 -7.32
N ILE A 118 -2.63 -2.05 -6.45
CA ILE A 118 -2.95 -3.43 -6.08
C ILE A 118 -4.23 -3.51 -5.25
N LEU A 119 -4.51 -2.53 -4.38
CA LEU A 119 -5.79 -2.43 -3.67
C LEU A 119 -6.96 -2.29 -4.65
N SER A 120 -6.83 -1.42 -5.65
CA SER A 120 -7.85 -1.21 -6.70
C SER A 120 -8.16 -2.51 -7.44
N LEU A 121 -7.13 -3.28 -7.78
CA LEU A 121 -7.27 -4.58 -8.46
C LEU A 121 -7.98 -5.62 -7.58
N TYR A 122 -7.72 -5.65 -6.27
CA TYR A 122 -8.39 -6.57 -5.36
C TYR A 122 -9.84 -6.18 -5.04
N CYS A 123 -10.18 -4.89 -5.16
CA CYS A 123 -11.54 -4.40 -4.91
C CYS A 123 -12.45 -4.47 -6.14
N MET A 124 -11.90 -4.53 -7.36
CA MET A 124 -12.70 -4.60 -8.59
C MET A 124 -13.20 -6.03 -8.86
N PRO A 125 -14.46 -6.22 -9.29
CA PRO A 125 -15.49 -5.21 -9.52
C PRO A 125 -16.46 -4.99 -8.34
N ASP A 126 -16.43 -5.85 -7.32
CA ASP A 126 -17.53 -5.95 -6.38
C ASP A 126 -17.51 -4.89 -5.27
N ILE A 127 -16.32 -4.48 -4.83
CA ILE A 127 -16.13 -3.56 -3.68
C ILE A 127 -15.87 -2.14 -4.17
N TRP A 128 -15.02 -2.00 -5.18
CA TRP A 128 -14.76 -0.74 -5.87
C TRP A 128 -15.00 -0.96 -7.36
N PRO A 129 -16.20 -0.66 -7.87
CA PRO A 129 -16.59 -1.02 -9.23
C PRO A 129 -15.78 -0.33 -10.32
N ASP A 130 -15.44 0.95 -10.13
CA ASP A 130 -14.71 1.74 -11.14
C ASP A 130 -13.63 2.64 -10.51
N PRO A 131 -12.51 2.04 -10.05
CA PRO A 131 -11.37 2.80 -9.53
C PRO A 131 -10.78 3.74 -10.56
N VAL A 132 -10.73 3.36 -11.84
CA VAL A 132 -10.14 4.21 -12.89
C VAL A 132 -10.95 5.49 -13.08
N ALA A 133 -12.27 5.41 -13.20
CA ALA A 133 -13.10 6.61 -13.31
C ALA A 133 -13.05 7.45 -12.03
N THR A 134 -13.07 6.81 -10.86
CA THR A 134 -12.97 7.50 -9.56
C THR A 134 -11.67 8.30 -9.47
N LEU A 135 -10.52 7.69 -9.76
CA LEU A 135 -9.21 8.35 -9.71
C LEU A 135 -9.08 9.43 -10.79
N THR A 136 -9.63 9.19 -11.99
CA THR A 136 -9.65 10.19 -13.07
C THR A 136 -10.39 11.47 -12.65
N ASN A 137 -11.52 11.33 -11.95
CA ASN A 137 -12.26 12.48 -11.44
C ASN A 137 -11.51 13.22 -10.32
N ILE A 138 -10.91 12.49 -9.37
CA ILE A 138 -10.17 13.09 -8.25
C ILE A 138 -8.91 13.83 -8.74
N TRP A 139 -8.19 13.24 -9.69
CA TRP A 139 -6.92 13.76 -10.20
C TRP A 139 -7.03 14.39 -11.59
N ALA A 140 -8.20 14.88 -11.98
CA ALA A 140 -8.39 15.58 -13.24
C ALA A 140 -7.44 16.77 -13.41
N ALA A 141 -7.08 17.43 -12.29
CA ALA A 141 -6.11 18.53 -12.25
C ALA A 141 -4.65 18.08 -11.98
N GLN A 142 -4.39 16.78 -11.83
CA GLN A 142 -3.08 16.20 -11.53
C GLN A 142 -2.79 14.99 -12.44
N PRO A 143 -2.72 15.19 -13.77
CA PRO A 143 -2.66 14.08 -14.74
C PRO A 143 -1.41 13.21 -14.59
N GLU A 144 -0.29 13.77 -14.13
CA GLU A 144 0.96 13.02 -13.89
C GLU A 144 0.80 11.97 -12.78
N LEU A 145 0.08 12.33 -11.70
CA LEU A 145 -0.21 11.42 -10.60
C LEU A 145 -1.16 10.32 -11.05
N LEU A 146 -2.20 10.69 -11.81
CA LEU A 146 -3.13 9.73 -12.41
C LEU A 146 -2.41 8.72 -13.29
N LEU A 147 -1.62 9.18 -14.27
CA LEU A 147 -0.89 8.31 -15.19
C LEU A 147 0.07 7.38 -14.45
N ARG A 148 0.71 7.85 -13.37
CA ARG A 148 1.56 7.00 -12.52
C ARG A 148 0.76 5.85 -11.92
N VAL A 149 -0.38 6.11 -11.29
CA VAL A 149 -1.17 5.05 -10.65
C VAL A 149 -1.78 4.11 -11.68
N LEU A 150 -2.23 4.63 -12.84
CA LEU A 150 -2.73 3.78 -13.93
C LEU A 150 -1.65 2.85 -14.50
N ALA A 151 -0.41 3.34 -14.63
CA ALA A 151 0.72 2.51 -15.03
C ALA A 151 1.02 1.42 -14.00
N GLU A 152 0.95 1.74 -12.71
CA GLU A 152 1.10 0.77 -11.62
C GLU A 152 -0.05 -0.27 -11.61
N ILE A 153 -1.30 0.12 -11.92
CA ILE A 153 -2.42 -0.84 -12.07
C ILE A 153 -2.12 -1.87 -13.16
N ALA A 154 -1.61 -1.43 -14.30
CA ALA A 154 -1.22 -2.34 -15.38
C ALA A 154 -0.06 -3.26 -14.96
N ALA A 155 0.96 -2.72 -14.29
CA ALA A 155 2.12 -3.48 -13.84
C ALA A 155 1.76 -4.52 -12.75
N GLU A 156 0.96 -4.13 -11.77
CA GLU A 156 0.57 -4.96 -10.62
C GLU A 156 -0.44 -6.06 -10.99
N PHE A 157 -1.09 -5.99 -12.15
CA PHE A 157 -1.93 -7.09 -12.64
C PHE A 157 -1.18 -8.42 -12.77
N SER A 158 0.14 -8.38 -12.95
CA SER A 158 0.99 -9.58 -12.96
C SER A 158 1.22 -10.18 -11.56
N ASN A 159 1.08 -9.37 -10.51
CA ASN A 159 1.47 -9.67 -9.12
C ASN A 159 0.31 -10.05 -8.20
N ILE A 160 -0.93 -9.88 -8.65
CA ILE A 160 -2.14 -10.27 -7.91
C ILE A 160 -2.16 -11.76 -7.59
N ARG A 161 -2.47 -12.08 -6.33
CA ARG A 161 -2.58 -13.45 -5.82
C ARG A 161 -4.04 -13.88 -5.73
N MET A 162 -4.76 -13.81 -6.85
CA MET A 162 -6.16 -14.24 -6.93
C MET A 162 -6.31 -15.51 -7.80
N PRO A 163 -7.33 -16.36 -7.53
CA PRO A 163 -7.66 -17.50 -8.38
C PRO A 163 -7.83 -17.10 -9.85
N LEU A 164 -7.44 -18.00 -10.78
CA LEU A 164 -7.47 -17.75 -12.22
C LEU A 164 -8.84 -17.26 -12.72
N THR A 165 -9.93 -17.79 -12.17
CA THR A 165 -11.30 -17.39 -12.54
C THR A 165 -11.62 -15.95 -12.18
N GLN A 166 -11.21 -15.49 -11.00
CA GLN A 166 -11.35 -14.08 -10.58
C GLN A 166 -10.43 -13.18 -11.40
N ARG A 167 -9.20 -13.64 -11.67
CA ARG A 167 -8.24 -12.91 -12.51
C ARG A 167 -8.75 -12.67 -13.92
N SER A 168 -9.39 -13.67 -14.53
CA SER A 168 -10.01 -13.54 -15.86
C SER A 168 -11.14 -12.51 -15.86
N LYS A 169 -12.00 -12.50 -14.84
CA LYS A 169 -13.06 -11.49 -14.70
C LYS A 169 -12.48 -10.08 -14.57
N LEU A 170 -11.48 -9.90 -13.71
CA LEU A 170 -10.78 -8.63 -13.55
C LEU A 170 -10.16 -8.16 -14.88
N LYS A 171 -9.51 -9.07 -15.63
CA LYS A 171 -8.98 -8.75 -16.96
C LYS A 171 -10.06 -8.25 -17.91
N THR A 172 -11.23 -8.91 -17.92
CA THR A 172 -12.36 -8.52 -18.77
C THR A 172 -12.89 -7.13 -18.38
N GLU A 173 -13.01 -6.82 -17.09
CA GLU A 173 -13.44 -5.48 -16.66
C GLU A 173 -12.39 -4.41 -16.97
N LEU A 174 -11.09 -4.67 -16.76
CA LEU A 174 -10.03 -3.74 -17.14
C LEU A 174 -10.05 -3.43 -18.65
N HIS A 175 -10.30 -4.44 -19.50
CA HIS A 175 -10.46 -4.21 -20.94
C HIS A 175 -11.69 -3.34 -21.25
N ARG A 176 -12.83 -3.60 -20.61
CA ARG A 176 -14.03 -2.76 -20.80
C ARG A 176 -13.83 -1.32 -20.31
N THR A 177 -13.15 -1.12 -19.20
CA THR A 177 -12.81 0.22 -18.70
C THR A 177 -11.88 0.94 -19.66
N SER A 178 -10.89 0.24 -20.22
CA SER A 178 -10.01 0.79 -21.25
C SER A 178 -10.76 1.18 -22.53
N GLU A 179 -11.74 0.37 -22.97
CA GLU A 179 -12.57 0.68 -24.14
C GLU A 179 -13.52 1.87 -23.90
N ARG A 180 -13.96 2.10 -22.65
CA ARG A 180 -14.80 3.24 -22.28
C ARG A 180 -14.04 4.55 -22.10
N ALA A 181 -12.75 4.47 -21.80
CA ALA A 181 -11.88 5.62 -21.58
C ALA A 181 -11.21 6.13 -22.87
N ALA A 182 -11.29 5.37 -23.97
CA ALA A 182 -10.84 5.74 -25.31
C ALA A 182 -11.98 6.43 -26.11
#